data_AF-A0A2C5Y577-F1
#
_entry.id   AF-A0A2C5Y577-F1
#
_cell.length_a   1.000
_cell.length_b   1.000
_cell.length_c   1.000
_cell.angle_alpha   90.00
_cell.angle_beta   90.00
_cell.angle_gamma   90.00
#
_symmetry.space_group_name_H-M   'P 1'
#
loop_
_entity.id
_entity.type
_entity.pdbx_description
1 polymer ?
#
loop_
_entity_poly.entity_id
_entity_poly.type
_entity_poly.pdbx_seq_one_letter_code
_entity_poly.pdbx_strand_id
1 'polypeptide(L)'
;MNISATSIRMEQGPRANSKRRKHTKKYAQELLSTFPTLGEVALQPGGSGTFTMTLTTSHDAPGPSPDSCESSAAADVEPLACAATPQTRTTVLWDRRRDSGFPETKTLKRLVRDVIEPSRTLGHIDGLPSAPPPECLDC
;
A
#
# COMPACT_ATOMS: atom_id res chain seq x y z
N MET A 1 13.64 -7.60 -3.36
CA MET A 1 12.99 -6.33 -2.96
C MET A 1 12.62 -6.45 -1.50
N ASN A 2 13.38 -5.80 -0.61
CA ASN A 2 13.09 -5.85 0.82
C ASN A 2 12.14 -4.69 1.15
N ILE A 3 10.86 -5.01 1.35
CA ILE A 3 9.87 -4.05 1.86
C ILE A 3 9.96 -4.10 3.39
N SER A 4 10.36 -2.99 4.01
CA SER A 4 10.77 -3.00 5.43
C SER A 4 9.80 -2.28 6.36
N ALA A 5 9.05 -1.29 5.87
CA ALA A 5 8.07 -0.56 6.66
C ALA A 5 6.80 -0.34 5.86
N THR A 6 5.65 -0.70 6.42
CA THR A 6 4.36 -0.57 5.75
C THR A 6 3.33 0.09 6.65
N SER A 7 2.69 1.15 6.15
CA SER A 7 1.63 1.91 6.84
C SER A 7 0.38 1.96 5.97
N ILE A 8 -0.80 1.69 6.56
CA ILE A 8 -2.09 1.78 5.87
C ILE A 8 -2.84 3.02 6.33
N ARG A 9 -3.26 3.85 5.39
CA ARG A 9 -4.12 5.01 5.63
C ARG A 9 -5.52 4.74 5.10
N MET A 10 -6.53 4.85 5.96
CA MET A 10 -7.95 4.75 5.61
C MET A 10 -8.62 6.11 5.81
N GLU A 11 -8.92 6.78 4.70
CA GLU A 11 -9.61 8.06 4.65
C GLU A 11 -11.13 7.83 4.67
N GLN A 12 -11.84 8.37 5.66
CA GLN A 12 -13.31 8.26 5.76
C GLN A 12 -13.98 9.60 6.11
N GLY A 13 -15.02 9.96 5.35
CA GLY A 13 -15.72 11.23 5.55
C GLY A 13 -16.39 11.39 6.93
N PRO A 14 -16.62 12.63 7.41
CA PRO A 14 -17.22 12.92 8.72
C PRO A 14 -18.65 12.39 8.86
N ARG A 15 -19.39 12.27 7.74
CA ARG A 15 -20.74 11.67 7.66
C ARG A 15 -20.70 10.16 7.44
N ALA A 16 -19.62 9.48 7.81
CA ALA A 16 -19.55 8.03 7.77
C ALA A 16 -20.66 7.44 8.66
N ASN A 17 -21.55 6.64 8.06
CA ASN A 17 -22.59 5.92 8.78
C ASN A 17 -21.99 4.98 9.84
N SER A 18 -22.73 4.66 10.89
CA SER A 18 -22.37 3.69 11.93
C SER A 18 -21.84 2.37 11.37
N LYS A 19 -22.38 1.89 10.24
CA LYS A 19 -21.89 0.67 9.57
C LYS A 19 -20.44 0.82 9.09
N ARG A 20 -20.10 1.97 8.50
CA ARG A 20 -18.76 2.25 7.99
C ARG A 20 -17.75 2.29 9.12
N ARG A 21 -18.02 3.06 10.17
CA ARG A 21 -17.15 3.17 11.36
C ARG A 21 -16.85 1.80 11.98
N LYS A 22 -17.88 0.95 12.10
CA LYS A 22 -17.72 -0.42 12.62
C LYS A 22 -16.81 -1.26 11.73
N HIS A 23 -17.01 -1.23 10.41
CA HIS A 23 -16.14 -2.00 9.52
C HIS A 23 -14.72 -1.45 9.47
N THR A 24 -14.50 -0.13 9.43
CA THR A 24 -13.13 0.42 9.41
C THR A 24 -12.35 0.02 10.66
N LYS A 25 -13.01 -0.01 11.82
CA LYS A 25 -12.42 -0.54 13.06
C LYS A 25 -12.08 -2.03 12.93
N LYS A 26 -13.00 -2.84 12.39
CA LYS A 26 -12.77 -4.27 12.12
C LYS A 26 -11.57 -4.47 11.19
N TYR A 27 -11.41 -3.62 10.18
CA TYR A 27 -10.33 -3.72 9.20
C TYR A 27 -8.98 -3.42 9.82
N ALA A 28 -8.86 -2.32 10.58
CA ALA A 28 -7.63 -2.01 11.29
C ALA A 28 -7.22 -3.18 12.22
N GLN A 29 -8.18 -3.73 12.97
CA GLN A 29 -7.94 -4.86 13.88
C GLN A 29 -7.49 -6.13 13.15
N GLU A 30 -8.20 -6.52 12.08
CA GLU A 30 -7.90 -7.73 11.30
C GLU A 30 -6.54 -7.63 10.60
N LEU A 31 -6.21 -6.46 10.06
CA LEU A 31 -4.96 -6.24 9.34
C LEU A 31 -3.76 -6.32 10.28
N LEU A 32 -3.79 -5.62 11.42
CA LEU A 32 -2.73 -5.66 12.42
C LEU A 32 -2.56 -7.06 13.03
N SER A 33 -3.66 -7.83 13.17
CA SER A 33 -3.61 -9.21 13.65
C SER A 33 -3.06 -10.20 12.62
N THR A 34 -3.37 -9.99 11.32
CA THR A 34 -2.99 -10.92 10.25
C THR A 34 -1.56 -10.68 9.74
N PHE A 35 -1.14 -9.41 9.67
CA PHE A 35 0.13 -8.98 9.11
C PHE A 35 0.93 -8.25 10.20
N PRO A 36 1.75 -8.96 10.98
CA PRO A 36 2.61 -8.32 11.97
C PRO A 36 3.68 -7.41 11.35
N THR A 37 3.90 -7.51 10.03
CA THR A 37 4.78 -6.64 9.25
C THR A 37 4.17 -5.27 8.94
N LEU A 38 2.86 -5.09 9.15
CA LEU A 38 2.24 -3.78 9.13
C LEU A 38 2.63 -3.02 10.38
N GLY A 39 3.31 -1.88 10.21
CA GLY A 39 3.74 -1.05 11.33
C GLY A 39 2.55 -0.35 11.98
N GLU A 40 1.68 0.25 11.18
CA GLU A 40 0.55 1.01 11.69
C GLU A 40 -0.63 1.09 10.71
N VAL A 41 -1.80 1.39 11.27
CA VAL A 41 -3.02 1.69 10.50
C VAL A 41 -3.58 3.03 10.97
N ALA A 42 -3.50 4.04 10.11
CA ALA A 42 -3.99 5.38 10.35
C ALA A 42 -5.42 5.55 9.82
N LEU A 43 -6.35 5.88 10.73
CA LEU A 43 -7.70 6.30 10.39
C LEU A 43 -7.75 7.81 10.26
N GLN A 44 -8.14 8.30 9.10
CA GLN A 44 -8.17 9.73 8.85
C GLN A 44 -9.55 10.27 8.47
N PRO A 45 -9.89 11.48 8.94
CA PRO A 45 -11.10 12.17 8.54
C PRO A 45 -10.92 12.74 7.12
N GLY A 46 -11.64 12.15 6.17
CA GLY A 46 -11.59 12.54 4.76
C GLY A 46 -12.74 13.40 4.28
N GLY A 47 -12.77 13.65 2.98
CA GLY A 47 -13.84 14.38 2.31
C GLY A 47 -15.22 13.70 2.37
N SER A 48 -16.27 14.44 1.99
CA SER A 48 -17.64 13.90 2.04
C SER A 48 -17.81 12.70 1.10
N GLY A 49 -18.35 11.60 1.63
CA GLY A 49 -18.69 10.41 0.84
C GLY A 49 -17.51 9.54 0.41
N THR A 50 -16.26 9.90 0.68
CA THR A 50 -15.10 9.09 0.29
C THR A 50 -14.83 7.96 1.28
N PHE A 51 -14.28 6.88 0.73
CA PHE A 51 -13.61 5.83 1.49
C PHE A 51 -12.46 5.33 0.60
N THR A 52 -11.25 5.72 0.94
CA THR A 52 -10.06 5.38 0.17
C THR A 52 -9.05 4.75 1.10
N MET A 53 -8.53 3.59 0.71
CA MET A 53 -7.50 2.89 1.44
C MET A 53 -6.20 2.93 0.66
N THR A 54 -5.18 3.48 1.28
CA THR A 54 -3.87 3.69 0.68
C THR A 54 -2.81 3.00 1.52
N LEU A 55 -1.93 2.26 0.86
CA LEU A 55 -0.79 1.59 1.47
C LEU A 55 0.48 2.35 1.11
N THR A 56 1.28 2.68 2.11
CA THR A 56 2.62 3.24 1.92
C THR A 56 3.63 2.19 2.34
N THR A 57 4.48 1.75 1.41
CA THR A 57 5.60 0.84 1.67
C THR A 57 6.92 1.59 1.52
N SER A 58 7.87 1.34 2.41
CA SER A 58 9.26 1.78 2.27
C SER A 58 10.07 0.63 1.73
N HIS A 59 10.73 0.84 0.60
CA HIS A 59 11.72 -0.11 0.10
C HIS A 59 13.11 0.52 0.18
N ASP A 60 14.08 -0.32 0.53
CA ASP A 60 15.48 0.01 0.37
C ASP A 60 15.78 -0.02 -1.12
N ALA A 61 16.11 1.14 -1.68
CA ALA A 61 16.47 1.26 -3.08
C ALA A 61 17.53 0.19 -3.41
N PRO A 62 17.34 -0.69 -4.41
CA PRO A 62 18.49 -1.40 -4.93
C PRO A 62 19.48 -0.31 -5.33
N GLY A 63 20.65 -0.29 -4.68
CA GLY A 63 21.63 0.80 -4.82
C GLY A 63 21.80 1.14 -6.30
N PRO A 64 21.98 2.43 -6.64
CA PRO A 64 22.06 2.86 -8.03
C PRO A 64 23.09 1.96 -8.71
N SER A 65 22.63 1.14 -9.65
CA SER A 65 23.57 0.44 -10.52
C SER A 65 24.36 1.55 -11.21
N PRO A 66 25.70 1.56 -11.15
CA PRO A 66 26.51 2.68 -11.63
C PRO A 66 26.48 2.89 -13.16
N ASP A 67 25.55 2.25 -13.88
CA ASP A 67 25.50 2.19 -15.34
C ASP A 67 24.39 3.03 -15.98
N SER A 68 23.90 4.06 -15.31
CA SER A 68 23.06 5.07 -15.96
C SER A 68 23.50 6.47 -15.55
N CYS A 69 24.68 6.84 -16.05
CA CYS A 69 25.07 8.23 -16.17
C CYS A 69 24.36 8.82 -17.40
N GLU A 70 23.29 9.58 -17.18
CA GLU A 70 22.88 10.58 -18.17
C GLU A 70 22.54 11.92 -17.46
N SER A 71 23.37 12.91 -17.82
CA SER A 71 23.29 14.38 -17.65
C SER A 71 21.87 14.96 -17.66
N SER A 72 21.56 16.16 -17.18
CA SER A 72 22.21 17.28 -16.49
C SER A 72 21.05 18.26 -16.22
N ALA A 73 20.94 18.89 -15.05
CA ALA A 73 21.20 20.34 -14.95
C ALA A 73 21.37 20.73 -13.47
N ALA A 74 22.47 21.43 -13.22
CA ALA A 74 22.88 21.98 -11.94
C ALA A 74 22.09 23.25 -11.59
N ALA A 75 21.86 23.45 -10.29
CA ALA A 75 21.89 24.76 -9.66
C ALA A 75 22.47 24.60 -8.25
N ASP A 76 23.26 25.60 -7.87
CA ASP A 76 24.29 25.71 -6.83
C ASP A 76 24.02 25.15 -5.42
N VAL A 77 25.16 24.90 -4.76
CA VAL A 77 25.47 24.03 -3.61
C VAL A 77 24.97 24.47 -2.22
N GLU A 78 24.49 23.50 -1.42
CA GLU A 78 24.83 23.39 0.02
C GLU A 78 25.01 21.91 0.42
N PRO A 79 26.03 21.55 1.21
CA PRO A 79 26.51 20.18 1.34
C PRO A 79 25.88 19.39 2.49
N LEU A 80 25.99 18.06 2.37
CA LEU A 80 25.94 17.07 3.45
C LEU A 80 24.56 16.67 4.02
N ALA A 81 23.85 15.86 3.25
CA ALA A 81 23.39 14.58 3.78
C ALA A 81 23.34 13.57 2.64
N CYS A 82 24.19 12.54 2.68
CA CYS A 82 23.88 11.27 2.05
C CYS A 82 22.71 10.62 2.83
N ALA A 83 21.59 11.34 2.96
CA ALA A 83 20.35 10.81 3.47
C ALA A 83 19.81 9.96 2.33
N ALA A 84 20.19 8.68 2.33
CA ALA A 84 19.52 7.65 1.56
C ALA A 84 18.01 7.85 1.80
N THR A 85 17.34 8.51 0.87
CA THR A 85 15.94 8.88 1.05
C THR A 85 15.18 7.57 0.89
N PRO A 86 14.53 7.03 1.93
CA PRO A 86 13.81 5.77 1.79
C PRO A 86 12.77 5.96 0.70
N GLN A 87 12.85 5.13 -0.35
CA GLN A 87 11.92 5.20 -1.46
C GLN A 87 10.57 4.69 -0.99
N THR A 88 9.74 5.62 -0.55
CA THR A 88 8.38 5.36 -0.09
C THR A 88 7.45 5.29 -1.29
N ARG A 89 6.86 4.11 -1.53
CA ARG A 89 5.88 3.88 -2.58
C ARG A 89 4.48 3.90 -1.98
N THR A 90 3.63 4.79 -2.46
CA THR A 90 2.24 4.89 -2.04
C THR A 90 1.32 4.30 -3.12
N THR A 91 0.52 3.30 -2.75
CA THR A 91 -0.40 2.58 -3.66
C THR A 91 -1.82 2.62 -3.11
N VAL A 92 -2.79 2.95 -3.96
CA VAL A 92 -4.22 2.89 -3.59
C VAL A 92 -4.69 1.45 -3.68
N LEU A 93 -5.10 0.87 -2.56
CA LEU A 93 -5.61 -0.50 -2.49
C LEU A 93 -7.10 -0.56 -2.81
N TRP A 94 -7.87 0.45 -2.41
CA TRP A 94 -9.31 0.48 -2.66
C TRP A 94 -9.82 1.92 -2.72
N ASP A 95 -10.74 2.19 -3.64
CA ASP A 95 -11.47 3.45 -3.70
C ASP A 95 -12.96 3.20 -3.88
N ARG A 96 -13.77 3.66 -2.93
CA ARG A 96 -15.24 3.59 -3.03
C ARG A 96 -15.78 4.24 -4.31
N ARG A 97 -15.10 5.23 -4.89
CA ARG A 97 -15.51 5.84 -6.17
C ARG A 97 -15.28 4.90 -7.36
N ARG A 98 -14.26 4.06 -7.32
CA ARG A 98 -13.88 3.14 -8.41
C ARG A 98 -14.60 1.80 -8.28
N ASP A 99 -14.49 1.18 -7.12
CA ASP A 99 -14.96 -0.19 -6.90
C ASP A 99 -16.37 -0.24 -6.31
N SER A 100 -16.94 0.91 -5.93
CA SER A 100 -18.23 1.05 -5.24
C SER A 100 -18.30 0.27 -3.92
N GLY A 101 -19.21 0.69 -3.03
CA GLY A 101 -19.45 -0.06 -1.79
C GLY A 101 -18.29 -0.10 -0.79
N PHE A 102 -18.09 -1.26 -0.16
CA PHE A 102 -17.14 -1.48 0.92
C PHE A 102 -16.43 -2.82 0.71
N PRO A 103 -15.08 -2.87 0.76
CA PRO A 103 -14.35 -4.10 0.47
C PRO A 103 -14.66 -5.15 1.54
N GLU A 104 -14.72 -6.43 1.19
CA GLU A 104 -14.84 -7.49 2.20
C GLU A 104 -13.51 -7.75 2.91
N THR A 105 -13.56 -8.33 4.12
CA THR A 105 -12.34 -8.62 4.90
C THR A 105 -11.37 -9.53 4.12
N LYS A 106 -11.88 -10.43 3.27
CA LYS A 106 -11.04 -11.31 2.43
C LYS A 106 -10.30 -10.52 1.34
N THR A 107 -11.03 -9.71 0.57
CA THR A 107 -10.48 -8.84 -0.48
C THR A 107 -9.42 -7.90 0.08
N LEU A 108 -9.72 -7.29 1.23
CA LEU A 108 -8.80 -6.39 1.93
C LEU A 108 -7.45 -7.06 2.26
N LYS A 109 -7.50 -8.25 2.87
CA LYS A 109 -6.31 -9.01 3.25
C LYS A 109 -5.50 -9.42 2.04
N ARG A 110 -6.19 -9.81 0.97
CA ARG A 110 -5.55 -10.18 -0.29
C ARG A 110 -4.84 -9.02 -0.97
N LEU A 111 -5.49 -7.85 -1.10
CA LEU A 111 -4.89 -6.65 -1.66
C LEU A 111 -3.64 -6.20 -0.89
N VAL A 112 -3.74 -6.23 0.44
CA VAL A 112 -2.61 -5.89 1.32
C VAL A 112 -1.47 -6.89 1.13
N ARG A 113 -1.76 -8.18 1.11
CA ARG A 113 -0.75 -9.22 0.86
C ARG A 113 -0.09 -9.04 -0.51
N ASP A 114 -0.86 -8.89 -1.57
CA ASP A 114 -0.34 -8.85 -2.94
C ASP A 114 0.71 -7.74 -3.12
N VAL A 115 0.69 -6.69 -2.28
CA VAL A 115 1.70 -5.61 -2.28
C VAL A 115 2.85 -5.85 -1.30
N ILE A 116 2.59 -6.34 -0.09
CA ILE A 116 3.64 -6.44 0.96
C ILE A 116 4.37 -7.78 0.88
N GLU A 117 3.62 -8.86 0.74
CA GLU A 117 4.12 -10.23 0.87
C GLU A 117 3.42 -11.15 -0.14
N PRO A 118 3.58 -10.91 -1.47
CA PRO A 118 2.90 -11.69 -2.51
C PRO A 118 3.23 -13.20 -2.44
N SER A 119 4.39 -13.54 -1.87
CA SER A 119 4.83 -14.93 -1.67
C SER A 119 4.12 -15.65 -0.51
N ARG A 120 3.34 -14.95 0.33
CA ARG A 120 2.67 -15.53 1.50
C ARG A 120 1.27 -16.03 1.17
N THR A 121 1.07 -17.34 1.20
CA THR A 121 -0.28 -17.91 1.01
C THR A 121 -1.15 -17.68 2.25
N LEU A 122 -2.33 -17.05 2.10
CA LEU A 122 -3.30 -16.78 3.17
C LEU A 122 -4.34 -17.92 3.34
N GLY A 123 -4.01 -19.12 2.88
CA GLY A 123 -4.88 -20.31 2.98
C GLY A 123 -6.23 -20.11 2.28
N HIS A 124 -7.33 -20.34 3.00
CA HIS A 124 -8.72 -20.28 2.47
C HIS A 124 -9.19 -18.88 1.99
N ILE A 125 -8.37 -17.84 2.17
CA ILE A 125 -8.67 -16.48 1.72
C ILE A 125 -8.27 -16.28 0.25
N ASP A 126 -7.36 -17.11 -0.28
CA ASP A 126 -6.79 -17.00 -1.63
C ASP A 126 -7.72 -17.36 -2.78
N GLY A 127 -8.96 -17.77 -2.52
CA GLY A 127 -9.94 -18.17 -3.53
C GLY A 127 -9.92 -17.26 -4.77
N LEU A 128 -9.32 -17.80 -5.84
CA LEU A 128 -9.12 -17.31 -7.21
C LEU A 128 -8.36 -15.97 -7.39
N PRO A 129 -7.07 -16.01 -7.80
CA PRO A 129 -6.34 -14.83 -8.28
C PRO A 129 -7.04 -14.18 -9.49
N SER A 130 -7.23 -12.87 -9.46
CA SER A 130 -7.60 -12.04 -10.61
C SER A 130 -6.44 -11.10 -10.90
N ALA A 131 -5.35 -11.70 -11.37
CA ALA A 131 -4.37 -11.10 -12.26
C ALA A 131 -3.36 -12.21 -12.61
N PRO A 132 -3.29 -12.67 -13.87
CA PRO A 132 -2.13 -13.42 -14.31
C PRO A 132 -0.88 -12.51 -14.28
N PRO A 133 0.31 -13.05 -14.01
CA PRO A 133 1.57 -12.31 -14.16
C PRO A 133 1.73 -11.85 -15.62
N PRO A 134 2.51 -10.78 -15.90
CA PRO A 134 2.78 -10.38 -17.28
C PRO A 134 3.36 -11.59 -18.02
N GLU A 135 2.65 -12.02 -19.06
CA GLU A 135 3.12 -13.05 -19.97
C GLU A 135 4.52 -12.67 -20.45
N CYS A 136 5.40 -13.66 -20.40
CA CYS A 136 6.78 -13.56 -20.84
C CYS A 136 6.82 -12.95 -22.24
N LEU A 137 7.63 -11.91 -22.37
CA LEU A 137 8.11 -11.35 -23.62
C LEU A 137 8.37 -12.48 -24.64
N ASP A 138 7.65 -12.45 -25.75
CA ASP A 138 7.87 -13.29 -26.93
C ASP A 138 9.38 -13.44 -27.21
N CYS A 139 9.80 -14.69 -27.44
CA CYS A 139 11.17 -15.14 -27.67
C CYS A 139 11.50 -15.12 -29.16
#